data_AF-A0A520QWC5-F1
#
_entry.id   AF-A0A520QWC5-F1
#
_cell.length_a   1.000
_cell.length_b   1.000
_cell.length_c   1.000
_cell.angle_alpha   90.00
_cell.angle_beta   90.00
_cell.angle_gamma   90.00
#
_symmetry.space_group_name_H-M   'P 1'
#
loop_
_entity.id
_entity.type
_entity.pdbx_description
1 polymer ?
#
loop_
_entity_poly.entity_id
_entity_poly.type
_entity_poly.pdbx_seq_one_letter_code
_entity_poly.pdbx_strand_id
1 'polypeptide(L)'
;MTKSVASNESGRILRQSVEDATSLLKEVAEDIRVQHAAGEDGLSLCRLRTKAVDRSVREIWDAILEELPESDRLEVGKRVTVVAHGGYARGEMTPG
;
A
#
# COMPACT_ATOMS: atom_id res chain seq x y z
N MET A 1 3.12 10.81 21.64
CA MET A 1 3.22 9.35 21.80
C MET A 1 4.19 8.85 20.76
N THR A 2 5.38 8.41 21.15
CA THR A 2 6.39 7.84 20.26
C THR A 2 5.91 6.47 19.80
N LYS A 3 5.50 6.34 18.52
CA LYS A 3 5.18 5.04 17.91
C LYS A 3 6.48 4.20 17.94
N SER A 4 6.38 2.97 18.46
CA SER A 4 7.50 2.04 18.56
C SER A 4 8.05 1.73 17.17
N VAL A 5 9.36 1.85 17.02
CA VAL A 5 10.07 1.58 15.78
C VAL A 5 10.81 0.25 15.93
N ALA A 6 10.35 -0.79 15.26
CA ALA A 6 11.06 -2.06 15.21
C ALA A 6 12.27 -1.95 14.26
N SER A 7 13.48 -2.20 14.78
CA SER A 7 14.70 -2.32 13.97
C SER A 7 14.88 -3.76 13.52
N ASN A 8 15.06 -4.00 12.21
CA ASN A 8 15.41 -5.31 11.67
C ASN A 8 16.93 -5.51 11.57
N GLU A 9 17.37 -6.76 11.38
CA GLU A 9 18.79 -7.17 11.31
C GLU A 9 19.64 -6.44 10.26
N SER A 10 19.02 -5.72 9.31
CA SER A 10 19.69 -4.89 8.31
C SER A 10 19.92 -3.43 8.77
N GLY A 11 19.62 -3.09 10.02
CA GLY A 11 19.66 -1.71 10.52
C GLY A 11 18.60 -0.79 9.90
N ARG A 12 17.60 -1.36 9.20
CA ARG A 12 16.49 -0.58 8.63
C ARG A 12 15.39 -0.45 9.67
N ILE A 13 15.00 0.79 9.90
CA ILE A 13 13.78 1.15 10.62
C ILE A 13 12.60 0.82 9.70
N LEU A 14 11.79 -0.17 10.09
CA LEU A 14 10.55 -0.46 9.37
C LEU A 14 9.40 0.26 10.05
N ARG A 15 8.70 1.13 9.31
CA ARG A 15 7.50 1.80 9.82
C ARG A 15 6.35 0.80 9.86
N GLN A 16 5.51 0.88 10.89
CA GLN A 16 4.35 0.00 11.04
C GLN A 16 3.46 -0.02 9.79
N SER A 17 3.21 1.15 9.16
CA SER A 17 2.41 1.23 7.93
C SER A 17 2.96 0.41 6.77
N VAL A 18 4.29 0.19 6.72
CA VAL A 18 4.93 -0.66 5.70
C VAL A 18 4.78 -2.14 6.05
N GLU A 19 4.81 -2.51 7.33
CA GLU A 19 4.54 -3.86 7.80
C GLU A 19 3.09 -4.26 7.54
N ASP A 20 2.15 -3.36 7.83
CA ASP A 20 0.72 -3.56 7.62
C ASP A 20 0.43 -3.72 6.12
N ALA A 21 1.00 -2.85 5.28
CA ALA A 21 0.94 -2.98 3.83
C ALA A 21 1.53 -4.31 3.33
N THR A 22 2.67 -4.73 3.87
CA THR A 22 3.29 -6.01 3.52
C THR A 22 2.36 -7.19 3.86
N SER A 23 1.71 -7.13 5.01
CA SER A 23 0.80 -8.17 5.47
C SER A 23 -0.45 -8.25 4.59
N LEU A 24 -1.09 -7.11 4.31
CA LEU A 24 -2.23 -7.01 3.39
C LEU A 24 -1.89 -7.56 2.00
N LEU A 25 -0.74 -7.18 1.45
CA LEU A 25 -0.35 -7.60 0.11
C LEU A 25 -0.03 -9.10 0.01
N LYS A 26 0.36 -9.73 1.12
CA LYS A 26 0.55 -11.19 1.20
C LYS A 26 -0.78 -11.93 1.29
N GLU A 27 -1.70 -11.44 2.12
CA GLU A 27 -3.06 -11.98 2.25
C GLU A 27 -3.77 -11.94 0.89
N VAL A 28 -3.79 -10.79 0.23
CA VAL A 28 -4.43 -10.63 -1.08
C VAL A 28 -3.75 -11.49 -2.15
N ALA A 29 -2.43 -11.71 -2.07
CA ALA A 29 -1.76 -12.61 -3.00
C ALA A 29 -2.20 -14.07 -2.82
N GLU A 30 -2.51 -14.51 -1.59
CA GLU A 30 -3.10 -15.83 -1.37
C GLU A 30 -4.53 -15.90 -1.91
N ASP A 31 -5.35 -14.89 -1.64
CA ASP A 31 -6.72 -14.83 -2.16
C ASP A 31 -6.77 -14.89 -3.70
N ILE A 32 -5.85 -14.18 -4.35
CA ILE A 32 -5.68 -14.22 -5.82
C ILE A 32 -5.33 -15.62 -6.29
N ARG A 33 -4.40 -16.32 -5.62
CA ARG A 33 -4.02 -17.70 -5.98
C ARG A 33 -5.21 -18.64 -5.89
N VAL A 34 -5.99 -18.54 -4.81
CA VAL A 34 -7.20 -19.36 -4.60
C VAL A 34 -8.24 -19.08 -5.71
N GLN A 35 -8.53 -17.81 -5.99
CA GLN A 35 -9.50 -17.41 -7.01
C GLN A 35 -9.06 -17.79 -8.43
N HIS A 36 -7.77 -17.63 -8.74
CA HIS A 36 -7.22 -18.06 -10.03
C HIS A 36 -7.37 -19.58 -10.22
N ALA A 37 -7.08 -20.38 -9.19
CA ALA A 37 -7.28 -21.83 -9.24
C ALA A 37 -8.76 -22.23 -9.40
N ALA A 38 -9.69 -21.39 -8.95
CA ALA A 38 -11.12 -21.55 -9.17
C ALA A 38 -11.60 -21.11 -10.57
N GLY A 39 -10.72 -20.54 -11.40
CA GLY A 39 -11.04 -20.12 -12.77
C GLY A 39 -11.62 -18.71 -12.88
N GLU A 40 -11.40 -17.85 -11.89
CA GLU A 40 -11.86 -16.45 -11.91
C GLU A 40 -11.25 -15.63 -13.06
N ASP A 41 -11.96 -14.57 -13.46
CA ASP A 41 -11.55 -13.67 -14.54
C ASP A 41 -10.25 -12.92 -14.21
N GLY A 42 -9.30 -12.93 -15.16
CA GLY A 42 -7.98 -12.34 -14.96
C GLY A 42 -8.00 -10.84 -14.67
N LEU A 43 -8.90 -10.08 -15.30
CA LEU A 43 -9.01 -8.64 -15.02
C LEU A 43 -9.55 -8.39 -13.61
N SER A 44 -10.45 -9.24 -13.12
CA SER A 44 -10.96 -9.19 -11.76
C SER A 44 -9.85 -9.43 -10.73
N LEU A 45 -8.94 -10.38 -10.99
CA LEU A 45 -7.75 -10.62 -10.17
C LEU A 45 -6.79 -9.43 -10.19
N CYS A 46 -6.52 -8.84 -11.35
CA CYS A 46 -5.70 -7.60 -11.46
C CYS A 46 -6.29 -6.46 -10.64
N ARG A 47 -7.62 -6.30 -10.66
CA ARG A 47 -8.32 -5.27 -9.87
C ARG A 47 -8.23 -5.52 -8.38
N LEU A 48 -8.33 -6.77 -7.94
CA LEU A 48 -8.15 -7.15 -6.53
C LEU A 48 -6.75 -6.73 -6.04
N ARG A 49 -5.72 -7.07 -6.83
CA ARG A 49 -4.35 -6.68 -6.55
C ARG A 49 -4.16 -5.15 -6.54
N THR A 50 -4.72 -4.46 -7.52
CA THR A 50 -4.64 -2.99 -7.65
C THR A 50 -5.26 -2.31 -6.42
N LYS A 51 -6.44 -2.75 -5.97
CA LYS A 51 -7.10 -2.19 -4.78
C LYS A 51 -6.27 -2.34 -3.51
N ALA A 52 -5.61 -3.49 -3.35
CA ALA A 52 -4.73 -3.72 -2.20
C ALA A 52 -3.54 -2.75 -2.20
N VAL A 53 -2.91 -2.52 -3.36
CA VAL A 53 -1.83 -1.54 -3.49
C VAL A 53 -2.32 -0.11 -3.29
N ASP A 54 -3.48 0.26 -3.83
CA ASP A 54 -4.06 1.59 -3.62
C ASP A 54 -4.26 1.90 -2.14
N ARG A 55 -4.84 0.94 -1.42
CA ARG A 55 -4.99 1.02 0.03
C ARG A 55 -3.64 1.16 0.74
N SER A 56 -2.68 0.32 0.42
CA SER A 56 -1.34 0.38 1.04
C SER A 56 -0.64 1.71 0.80
N VAL A 57 -0.68 2.24 -0.43
CA VAL A 57 -0.06 3.54 -0.77
C VAL A 57 -0.71 4.65 0.02
N ARG A 58 -2.04 4.66 0.13
CA ARG A 58 -2.79 5.65 0.89
C ARG A 58 -2.45 5.61 2.38
N GLU A 59 -2.49 4.42 3.00
CA GLU A 59 -2.19 4.25 4.43
C GLU A 59 -0.74 4.64 4.75
N ILE A 60 0.22 4.32 3.87
CA ILE A 60 1.62 4.76 4.03
C ILE A 60 1.74 6.28 3.90
N TRP A 61 1.06 6.88 2.92
CA TRP A 61 1.05 8.33 2.73
C TRP A 61 0.47 9.06 3.95
N ASP A 62 -0.68 8.60 4.45
CA ASP A 62 -1.31 9.15 5.64
C ASP A 62 -0.38 9.02 6.87
N ALA A 63 0.28 7.88 7.05
CA ALA A 63 1.26 7.68 8.13
C ALA A 63 2.47 8.63 8.03
N ILE A 64 2.96 8.93 6.81
CA ILE A 64 4.04 9.91 6.60
C ILE A 64 3.55 11.31 7.01
N LEU A 65 2.33 11.68 6.62
CA LEU A 65 1.74 12.98 6.96
C LEU A 65 1.49 13.13 8.47
N GLU A 66 1.15 12.05 9.18
CA GLU A 66 0.98 12.04 10.63
C GLU A 66 2.27 12.31 11.41
N GLU A 67 3.45 12.05 10.82
CA GLU A 67 4.74 12.34 11.44
C GLU A 67 5.11 13.83 11.39
N LEU A 68 4.41 14.62 10.57
CA LEU A 68 4.67 16.04 10.40
C LEU A 68 3.93 16.91 11.44
N PRO A 69 4.50 18.07 11.82
CA PRO A 69 3.73 19.13 12.47
C PRO A 69 2.48 19.49 11.65
N GLU A 70 1.41 19.91 12.33
CA GLU A 70 0.14 20.21 11.67
C GLU A 70 0.27 21.26 10.55
N SER A 71 1.09 22.30 10.77
CA SER A 71 1.37 23.33 9.76
C SER A 71 1.93 22.74 8.47
N ASP A 72 2.87 21.81 8.58
CA ASP A 72 3.59 21.23 7.46
C ASP A 72 2.69 20.26 6.71
N ARG A 73 1.93 19.44 7.46
CA ARG A 73 0.92 18.55 6.89
C ARG A 73 -0.11 19.31 6.06
N LEU A 74 -0.59 20.46 6.54
CA LEU A 74 -1.54 21.31 5.82
C LEU A 74 -0.94 21.89 4.52
N GLU A 75 0.31 22.33 4.56
CA GLU A 75 0.98 22.84 3.35
C GLU A 75 1.25 21.75 2.32
N VAL A 76 1.68 20.56 2.76
CA VAL A 76 1.86 19.39 1.88
C VAL A 76 0.53 19.02 1.23
N GLY A 77 -0.56 18.95 2.00
CA GLY A 77 -1.89 18.60 1.48
C GLY A 77 -2.44 19.57 0.42
N LYS A 78 -1.97 20.82 0.38
CA LYS A 78 -2.36 21.80 -0.65
C LYS A 78 -1.53 21.70 -1.93
N ARG A 79 -0.30 21.16 -1.86
CA ARG A 79 0.71 21.31 -2.91
C ARG A 79 1.18 19.98 -3.50
N VAL A 80 0.89 18.87 -2.85
CA VAL A 80 1.37 17.54 -3.24
C VAL A 80 0.21 16.62 -3.50
N THR A 81 0.28 15.91 -4.62
CA THR A 81 -0.65 14.84 -4.96
C THR A 81 0.14 13.61 -5.38
N VAL A 82 -0.33 12.43 -4.97
CA VAL A 82 0.21 11.15 -5.42
C VAL A 82 -0.63 10.68 -6.60
N VAL A 83 0.02 10.35 -7.72
CA VAL A 83 -0.66 9.92 -8.95
C VAL A 83 -0.21 8.51 -9.33
N ALA A 84 -1.18 7.60 -9.42
CA ALA A 84 -0.94 6.27 -9.96
C ALA A 84 -0.60 6.34 -11.46
N HIS A 85 0.29 5.48 -11.95
CA HIS A 85 0.62 5.37 -13.38
C HIS A 85 0.59 3.92 -13.88
N GLY A 86 0.57 3.73 -15.20
CA GLY A 86 0.69 2.41 -15.84
C GLY A 86 -0.44 1.45 -15.49
N GLY A 87 -0.13 0.16 -15.34
CA GLY A 87 -1.12 -0.87 -15.01
C GLY A 87 -1.82 -0.61 -13.67
N TYR A 88 -1.12 -0.02 -12.69
CA TYR A 88 -1.73 0.41 -11.43
C TYR A 88 -2.85 1.43 -11.66
N ALA A 89 -2.59 2.49 -12.44
CA ALA A 89 -3.61 3.49 -12.75
C ALA A 89 -4.84 2.93 -13.49
N ARG A 90 -4.67 1.86 -14.28
CA ARG A 90 -5.74 1.26 -15.09
C ARG A 90 -6.49 0.13 -14.36
N GLY A 91 -6.06 -0.25 -13.16
CA GLY A 91 -6.62 -1.43 -12.48
C GLY A 91 -6.18 -2.76 -13.10
N GLU A 92 -5.08 -2.74 -13.84
CA GLU A 92 -4.49 -3.86 -14.57
C GLU A 92 -3.15 -4.28 -13.94
N MET A 93 -2.96 -4.03 -12.65
CA MET A 93 -1.72 -4.40 -11.99
C MET A 93 -1.57 -5.92 -11.98
N THR A 94 -0.40 -6.42 -12.40
CA THR A 94 -0.12 -7.86 -12.45
C THR A 94 -0.43 -8.50 -11.10
N PRO A 95 -1.27 -9.56 -11.06
CA PRO A 95 -1.79 -10.13 -9.82
C PRO A 95 -0.71 -10.78 -8.95
N GLY A 96 0.44 -11.15 -9.55
CA GLY A 96 1.57 -11.79 -8.89
C GLY A 96 1.59 -13.29 -9.09
#